data_AF-A0A0N4XNX6-F1
#
_entry.id   AF-A0A0N4XNX6-F1
#
_cell.length_a   1.000
_cell.length_b   1.000
_cell.length_c   1.000
_cell.angle_alpha   90.00
_cell.angle_beta   90.00
_cell.angle_gamma   90.00
#
_symmetry.space_group_name_H-M   'P 1'
#
loop_
_entity.id
_entity.type
_entity.pdbx_description
1 polymer ?
#
loop_
_entity_poly.entity_id
_entity_poly.type
_entity_poly.pdbx_seq_one_letter_code
_entity_poly.pdbx_strand_id
1 'polypeptide(L)'
;MIVLGVAMFLYKDKKSSTEKQIGIGEILLLLSLTMDGTTTSIQDTINKSYKRSTLSMMFYMNFFSTIYLMVGLFVTGELFAFISFVQRYPYVLSDLCLVAASSCGGQYFIFKTISEFSPLTCSVITTTRKLFTIIISVVFMNHPLLERQKWATFIVFSGLIMDAVDSKLSKKKPHH
;
A
#
# COMPACT_ATOMS: atom_id res chain seq x y z
N MET A 1 0.29 14.84 -11.22
CA MET A 1 -0.46 14.38 -12.41
C MET A 1 -1.42 13.23 -12.08
N ILE A 2 -0.91 12.11 -11.55
CA ILE A 2 -1.71 10.91 -11.23
C ILE A 2 -2.84 11.20 -10.22
N VAL A 3 -2.55 11.95 -9.14
CA VAL A 3 -3.55 12.31 -8.10
C VAL A 3 -4.72 13.10 -8.69
N LEU A 4 -4.45 14.10 -9.54
CA LEU A 4 -5.48 14.91 -10.19
C LEU A 4 -6.34 14.07 -11.16
N GLY A 5 -5.71 13.16 -11.91
CA GLY A 5 -6.43 12.25 -12.81
C GLY A 5 -7.31 11.26 -12.05
N VAL A 6 -6.80 10.66 -10.97
CA VAL A 6 -7.58 9.73 -10.11
C VAL A 6 -8.71 10.47 -9.39
N ALA A 7 -8.46 11.70 -8.90
CA ALA A 7 -9.50 12.53 -8.29
C ALA A 7 -10.62 12.87 -9.29
N MET A 8 -10.27 13.26 -10.53
CA MET A 8 -11.27 13.49 -11.59
C MET A 8 -12.02 12.23 -11.99
N PHE A 9 -11.37 11.06 -11.94
CA PHE A 9 -11.98 9.76 -12.25
C PHE A 9 -12.97 9.31 -11.17
N LEU A 10 -12.60 9.48 -9.89
CA LEU A 10 -13.42 9.15 -8.73
C LEU A 10 -14.50 10.22 -8.44
N TYR A 11 -14.43 11.38 -9.08
CA TYR A 11 -15.43 12.43 -8.96
C TYR A 11 -16.75 12.01 -9.63
N LYS A 12 -17.64 11.44 -8.81
CA LYS A 12 -19.00 11.10 -9.20
C LYS A 12 -19.89 12.34 -9.11
N ASP A 13 -20.66 12.64 -10.15
CA ASP A 13 -21.72 13.66 -10.09
C ASP A 13 -22.86 13.16 -9.19
N LYS A 14 -22.69 13.27 -7.87
CA LYS A 14 -23.79 13.16 -6.92
C LYS A 14 -24.30 14.57 -6.62
N LYS A 15 -25.51 14.86 -7.08
CA LYS A 15 -26.42 15.82 -6.41
C LYS A 15 -26.63 15.30 -4.99
N SER A 16 -25.92 15.85 -4.01
CA SER A 16 -26.30 15.73 -2.60
C SER A 16 -25.69 16.88 -1.83
N SER A 17 -26.58 17.78 -1.43
CA SER A 17 -26.35 18.90 -0.53
C SER A 17 -26.01 18.36 0.86
N THR A 18 -24.74 18.23 1.19
CA THR A 18 -24.27 18.12 2.58
C THR A 18 -22.86 18.69 2.62
N GLU A 19 -22.61 19.58 3.57
CA GLU A 19 -21.39 20.39 3.68
C GLU A 19 -20.12 19.54 3.58
N LYS A 20 -19.20 19.95 2.70
CA LYS A 20 -17.87 19.34 2.52
C LYS A 20 -16.95 19.81 3.66
N GLN A 21 -17.16 19.31 4.87
CA GLN A 21 -16.15 19.46 5.92
C GLN A 21 -15.13 18.33 5.77
N ILE A 22 -13.84 18.69 5.71
CA ILE A 22 -12.74 17.73 5.78
C ILE A 22 -12.93 16.93 7.07
N GLY A 23 -13.30 15.66 6.93
CA GLY A 23 -13.60 14.79 8.06
C GLY A 23 -12.32 14.31 8.76
N ILE A 24 -12.47 13.84 10.00
CA ILE A 24 -11.39 13.18 10.76
C ILE A 24 -10.79 12.02 9.95
N GLY A 25 -11.60 11.31 9.16
CA GLY A 25 -11.14 10.23 8.28
C GLY A 25 -10.15 10.67 7.20
N GLU A 26 -10.32 11.85 6.60
CA GLU A 26 -9.39 12.36 5.58
C GLU A 26 -8.04 12.72 6.19
N ILE A 27 -8.06 13.32 7.39
CA ILE A 27 -6.83 13.64 8.15
C ILE A 27 -6.11 12.36 8.56
N LEU A 28 -6.84 11.34 9.05
CA LEU A 28 -6.26 10.04 9.41
C LEU A 28 -5.62 9.33 8.20
N LEU A 29 -6.26 9.41 7.02
CA LEU A 29 -5.70 8.86 5.78
C LEU A 29 -4.42 9.58 5.35
N LEU A 30 -4.40 10.91 5.39
CA LEU A 30 -3.21 11.69 5.07
C LEU A 30 -2.05 11.35 6.02
N LEU A 31 -2.33 11.23 7.32
CA LEU A 31 -1.34 10.87 8.32
C LEU A 31 -0.80 9.45 8.08
N SER A 32 -1.68 8.47 7.83
CA SER A 32 -1.31 7.09 7.53
C SER A 32 -0.40 7.00 6.30
N LEU A 33 -0.76 7.66 5.20
CA LEU A 33 0.03 7.67 3.97
C LEU A 33 1.42 8.31 4.17
N THR A 34 1.49 9.36 4.99
CA THR A 34 2.76 10.02 5.32
C THR A 34 3.64 9.11 6.18
N MET A 35 3.06 8.41 7.16
CA MET A 35 3.78 7.43 7.98
C MET A 35 4.28 6.23 7.16
N ASP A 36 3.49 5.72 6.22
CA ASP A 36 3.92 4.64 5.32
C ASP A 36 5.08 5.08 4.41
N GLY A 37 5.00 6.29 3.85
CA GLY A 37 6.05 6.87 3.00
C GLY A 37 7.36 7.14 3.75
N THR A 38 7.28 7.64 4.98
CA THR A 38 8.47 7.89 5.81
C THR A 38 9.12 6.59 6.28
N THR A 39 8.33 5.60 6.71
CA THR A 39 8.84 4.29 7.14
C THR A 39 9.59 3.58 6.02
N THR A 40 9.04 3.57 4.80
CA THR A 40 9.70 2.95 3.64
C THR A 40 11.01 3.67 3.26
N SER A 41 11.07 5.00 3.43
CA SER A 41 12.28 5.80 3.19
C SER A 41 13.37 5.53 4.23
N ILE A 42 12.99 5.37 5.51
CA ILE A 42 13.91 4.98 6.59
C ILE A 42 14.42 3.55 6.35
N GLN A 43 13.54 2.64 5.92
CA GLN A 43 13.93 1.26 5.58
C GLN A 43 14.99 1.21 4.46
N ASP A 44 14.84 2.04 3.42
CA ASP A 44 15.82 2.14 2.33
C ASP A 44 17.18 2.66 2.82
N THR A 45 17.16 3.72 3.64
CA THR A 45 18.39 4.32 4.20
C THR A 45 19.16 3.29 5.04
N ILE A 46 18.48 2.56 5.90
CA ILE A 46 19.09 1.52 6.74
C ILE A 46 19.70 0.39 5.88
N ASN A 47 18.97 -0.07 4.85
CA ASN A 47 19.46 -1.10 3.95
C ASN A 47 20.72 -0.66 3.18
N LYS A 48 20.77 0.60 2.71
CA LYS A 48 21.93 1.16 2.00
C LYS A 48 23.14 1.40 2.90
N SER A 49 22.95 1.94 4.10
CA SER A 49 24.05 2.31 5.00
C SER A 49 24.68 1.12 5.72
N TYR A 50 23.92 0.05 6.00
CA TYR A 50 24.42 -1.04 6.85
C TYR A 50 24.66 -2.38 6.13
N LYS A 51 24.33 -2.51 4.82
CA LYS A 51 24.39 -3.78 4.05
C LYS A 51 23.91 -5.00 4.86
N ARG A 52 22.93 -4.80 5.75
CA ARG A 52 22.42 -5.82 6.67
C ARG A 52 21.58 -6.81 5.88
N SER A 53 21.61 -8.08 6.28
CA SER A 53 20.68 -9.08 5.77
C SER A 53 19.24 -8.60 5.99
N THR A 54 18.50 -8.41 4.90
CA THR A 54 17.11 -7.90 4.91
C THR A 54 16.17 -8.80 5.70
N LEU A 55 16.47 -10.10 5.78
CA LEU A 55 15.73 -11.01 6.63
C LEU A 55 15.80 -10.62 8.11
N SER A 56 16.97 -10.18 8.59
CA SER A 56 17.14 -9.71 9.97
C SER A 56 16.33 -8.43 10.21
N MET A 57 16.29 -7.52 9.24
CA MET A 57 15.51 -6.29 9.35
C MET A 57 14.00 -6.57 9.39
N MET A 58 13.51 -7.49 8.56
CA MET A 58 12.12 -7.94 8.57
C MET A 58 11.74 -8.59 9.92
N PHE A 59 12.64 -9.41 10.49
CA PHE A 59 12.40 -10.05 11.77
C PHE A 59 12.29 -9.04 12.92
N TYR A 60 13.25 -8.11 13.05
CA TYR A 60 13.21 -7.11 14.11
C TYR A 60 11.99 -6.19 13.99
N MET A 61 11.62 -5.80 12.78
CA MET A 61 10.43 -4.98 12.56
C MET A 61 9.15 -5.70 12.98
N ASN A 62 8.97 -6.96 12.58
CA ASN A 62 7.82 -7.75 13.00
C ASN A 62 7.82 -8.00 14.50
N PHE A 63 8.99 -8.26 15.11
CA PHE A 63 9.11 -8.50 16.55
C PHE A 63 8.66 -7.29 17.38
N PHE A 64 9.18 -6.08 17.09
CA PHE A 64 8.76 -4.87 17.79
C PHE A 64 7.29 -4.52 17.52
N SER A 65 6.80 -4.74 16.29
CA SER A 65 5.38 -4.56 15.96
C SER A 65 4.49 -5.51 16.77
N THR A 66 4.88 -6.77 16.96
CA THR A 66 4.14 -7.71 17.81
C THR A 66 4.08 -7.25 19.25
N ILE A 67 5.19 -6.75 19.82
CA ILE A 67 5.20 -6.21 21.18
C ILE A 67 4.26 -5.01 21.30
N TYR A 68 4.33 -4.06 20.36
CA TYR A 68 3.48 -2.88 20.35
C TYR A 68 2.00 -3.24 20.26
N LEU A 69 1.63 -4.14 19.34
CA LEU A 69 0.25 -4.61 19.19
C LEU A 69 -0.22 -5.41 20.41
N MET A 70 0.65 -6.22 21.02
CA MET A 70 0.32 -6.99 22.22
C MET A 70 -0.02 -6.05 23.38
N VAL A 71 0.79 -5.01 23.64
CA VAL A 71 0.49 -4.00 24.65
C VAL A 71 -0.83 -3.30 24.34
N GLY A 72 -1.08 -2.94 23.07
CA GLY A 72 -2.34 -2.37 22.64
C GLY A 72 -3.55 -3.27 22.95
N LEU A 73 -3.48 -4.56 22.62
CA LEU A 73 -4.53 -5.54 22.89
C LEU A 73 -4.79 -5.76 24.39
N PHE A 74 -3.73 -5.69 25.21
CA PHE A 74 -3.87 -5.75 26.66
C PHE A 74 -4.56 -4.50 27.23
N VAL A 75 -4.20 -3.30 26.74
CA VAL A 75 -4.78 -2.04 27.21
C VAL A 75 -6.23 -1.89 26.79
N THR A 76 -6.62 -2.34 25.59
CA THR A 76 -8.01 -2.27 25.12
C THR A 76 -8.90 -3.38 25.70
N GLY A 77 -8.32 -4.45 26.25
CA GLY A 77 -9.05 -5.60 26.79
C GLY A 77 -9.62 -6.57 25.74
N GLU A 78 -9.41 -6.27 24.45
CA GLU A 78 -9.87 -7.09 23.30
C GLU A 78 -9.29 -8.51 23.31
N LEU A 79 -8.15 -8.71 23.98
CA LEU A 79 -7.49 -10.02 24.10
C LEU A 79 -8.40 -11.06 24.79
N PHE A 80 -9.13 -10.65 25.83
CA PHE A 80 -10.04 -11.56 26.55
C PHE A 80 -11.29 -11.90 25.72
N ALA A 81 -11.79 -10.93 24.95
CA ALA A 81 -12.89 -11.15 24.00
C ALA A 81 -12.47 -12.11 22.89
N PHE A 82 -11.25 -11.95 22.36
CA PHE A 82 -10.69 -12.85 21.36
C PHE A 82 -10.52 -14.29 21.87
N ILE A 83 -10.01 -14.48 23.09
CA ILE A 83 -9.89 -15.82 23.68
C ILE A 83 -11.27 -16.50 23.80
N SER A 84 -12.27 -15.77 24.29
CA SER A 84 -13.64 -16.26 24.41
C SER A 84 -14.25 -16.62 23.04
N PHE A 85 -13.93 -15.85 22.01
CA PHE A 85 -14.35 -16.11 20.63
C PHE A 85 -13.69 -17.37 20.04
N VAL A 86 -12.39 -17.55 20.25
CA VAL A 86 -11.64 -18.73 19.79
C VAL A 86 -12.14 -20.01 20.46
N GLN A 87 -12.48 -19.95 21.76
CA GLN A 87 -13.08 -21.09 22.46
C GLN A 87 -14.43 -21.51 21.87
N ARG A 88 -15.21 -20.55 21.35
CA ARG A 88 -16.51 -20.80 20.72
C ARG A 88 -16.38 -21.30 19.27
N TYR A 89 -15.33 -20.88 18.56
CA TYR A 89 -15.10 -21.20 17.15
C TYR A 89 -13.64 -21.60 16.88
N PRO A 90 -13.25 -22.85 17.19
CA PRO A 90 -11.85 -23.29 17.08
C PRO A 90 -11.34 -23.33 15.63
N TYR A 91 -12.22 -23.46 14.62
CA TYR A 91 -11.85 -23.42 13.20
C TYR A 91 -11.24 -22.07 12.77
N VAL A 92 -11.48 -21.00 13.52
CA VAL A 92 -10.91 -19.68 13.26
C VAL A 92 -9.39 -19.71 13.35
N LEU A 93 -8.82 -20.60 14.19
CA LEU A 93 -7.36 -20.74 14.30
C LEU A 93 -6.74 -21.24 13.01
N SER A 94 -7.36 -22.20 12.31
CA SER A 94 -6.85 -22.67 11.00
C SER A 94 -6.91 -21.57 9.95
N ASP A 95 -8.01 -20.80 9.91
CA ASP A 95 -8.14 -19.67 8.98
C ASP A 95 -7.10 -18.59 9.28
N LEU A 96 -6.89 -18.28 10.56
CA LEU A 96 -5.89 -17.31 11.00
C LEU A 96 -4.46 -17.78 10.68
N CYS A 97 -4.18 -19.08 10.83
CA CYS A 97 -2.90 -19.67 10.42
C CYS A 97 -2.68 -19.57 8.91
N LEU A 98 -3.70 -19.84 8.08
CA LEU A 98 -3.61 -19.69 6.63
C LEU A 98 -3.38 -18.24 6.21
N VAL A 99 -4.09 -17.29 6.83
CA VAL A 99 -3.91 -15.85 6.62
C VAL A 99 -2.51 -15.43 7.06
N ALA A 100 -2.03 -15.90 8.21
CA ALA A 100 -0.69 -15.60 8.71
C ALA A 100 0.41 -16.17 7.81
N ALA A 101 0.27 -17.42 7.34
CA ALA A 101 1.21 -18.03 6.41
C ALA A 101 1.26 -17.28 5.06
N SER A 102 0.09 -16.92 4.52
CA SER A 102 -0.03 -16.11 3.32
C SER A 102 0.62 -14.72 3.50
N SER A 103 0.34 -14.06 4.63
CA SER A 103 0.91 -12.75 4.98
C SER A 103 2.44 -12.82 5.14
N CYS A 104 2.96 -13.85 5.79
CA CYS A 104 4.41 -14.09 5.92
C CYS A 104 5.07 -14.25 4.54
N GLY A 105 4.48 -15.05 3.65
CA GLY A 105 4.96 -15.21 2.28
C GLY A 105 4.96 -13.90 1.49
N GLY A 106 3.87 -13.12 1.60
CA GLY A 106 3.74 -11.82 0.96
C GLY A 106 4.77 -10.80 1.48
N GLN A 107 4.91 -10.69 2.80
CA GLN A 107 5.91 -9.82 3.43
C GLN A 107 7.34 -10.21 3.04
N TYR A 108 7.65 -11.51 3.03
CA TYR A 108 8.96 -11.99 2.60
C TYR A 108 9.27 -11.57 1.16
N PHE A 109 8.32 -11.71 0.24
CA PHE A 109 8.50 -11.29 -1.15
C PHE A 109 8.69 -9.77 -1.28
N ILE A 110 7.93 -8.98 -0.52
CA ILE A 110 8.06 -7.51 -0.49
C ILE A 110 9.44 -7.11 0.05
N PHE A 111 9.84 -7.64 1.21
CA PHE A 111 11.14 -7.34 1.81
C PHE A 111 12.29 -7.79 0.92
N LYS A 112 12.20 -8.99 0.32
CA LYS A 112 13.20 -9.47 -0.65
C LYS A 112 13.30 -8.54 -1.86
N THR A 113 12.16 -8.08 -2.40
CA THR A 113 12.14 -7.12 -3.51
C THR A 113 12.80 -5.78 -3.13
N ILE A 114 12.54 -5.28 -1.91
CA ILE A 114 13.14 -4.05 -1.39
C ILE A 114 14.66 -4.22 -1.20
N SER A 115 15.10 -5.37 -0.66
CA SER A 115 16.50 -5.72 -0.47
C SER A 115 17.30 -5.75 -1.77
N GLU A 116 16.77 -6.47 -2.74
CA GLU A 116 17.51 -6.91 -3.92
C GLU A 116 17.41 -5.86 -5.04
N PHE A 117 16.33 -5.08 -5.06
CA PHE A 117 16.06 -4.13 -6.14
C PHE A 117 15.80 -2.68 -5.68
N SER A 118 15.99 -2.37 -4.39
CA SER A 118 15.63 -1.09 -3.75
C SER A 118 14.10 -0.83 -3.80
N PRO A 119 13.50 -0.09 -2.84
CA PRO A 119 12.05 0.17 -2.82
C PRO A 119 11.53 0.84 -4.10
N LEU A 120 12.40 1.52 -4.85
CA LEU A 120 12.12 2.05 -6.19
C LEU A 120 11.57 0.98 -7.15
N THR A 121 12.11 -0.25 -7.16
CA THR A 121 11.61 -1.31 -8.06
C THR A 121 10.28 -1.89 -7.58
N CYS A 122 10.06 -1.99 -6.26
CA CYS A 122 8.77 -2.42 -5.71
C CYS A 122 7.65 -1.41 -6.03
N SER A 123 7.97 -0.11 -6.00
CA SER A 123 7.10 0.95 -6.46
C SER A 123 6.76 0.78 -7.94
N VAL A 124 7.76 0.57 -8.80
CA VAL A 124 7.55 0.30 -10.23
C VAL A 124 6.65 -0.90 -10.47
N ILE A 125 6.91 -2.05 -9.83
CA ILE A 125 6.08 -3.27 -9.97
C ILE A 125 4.63 -2.99 -9.57
N THR A 126 4.43 -2.27 -8.45
CA THR A 126 3.08 -1.93 -7.96
C THR A 126 2.38 -0.98 -8.93
N THR A 127 3.08 0.02 -9.45
CA THR A 127 2.57 0.98 -10.44
C THR A 127 2.23 0.28 -11.75
N THR A 128 3.06 -0.66 -12.23
CA THR A 128 2.77 -1.49 -13.40
C THR A 128 1.55 -2.38 -13.17
N ARG A 129 1.41 -3.01 -12.00
CA ARG A 129 0.20 -3.78 -11.66
C ARG A 129 -1.07 -2.91 -11.62
N LYS A 130 -0.97 -1.70 -11.03
CA LYS A 130 -2.07 -0.72 -11.03
C LYS A 130 -2.44 -0.31 -12.47
N LEU A 131 -1.44 -0.07 -13.31
CA LEU A 131 -1.62 0.25 -14.74
C LEU A 131 -2.41 -0.85 -15.47
N PHE A 132 -1.99 -2.10 -15.37
CA PHE A 132 -2.70 -3.22 -16.01
C PHE A 132 -4.14 -3.36 -15.50
N THR A 133 -4.35 -3.22 -14.19
CA THR A 133 -5.69 -3.31 -13.60
C THR A 133 -6.60 -2.19 -14.12
N ILE A 134 -6.09 -0.96 -14.29
CA ILE A 134 -6.85 0.17 -14.85
C ILE A 134 -7.16 -0.07 -16.32
N ILE A 135 -6.20 -0.53 -17.13
CA ILE A 135 -6.44 -0.85 -18.56
C ILE A 135 -7.52 -1.91 -18.68
N ILE A 136 -7.41 -3.00 -17.92
CA ILE A 136 -8.40 -4.07 -17.88
C ILE A 136 -9.75 -3.50 -17.46
N SER A 137 -9.81 -2.70 -16.39
CA SER A 137 -11.06 -2.07 -15.95
C SER A 137 -11.70 -1.20 -17.03
N VAL A 138 -10.93 -0.43 -17.80
CA VAL A 138 -11.44 0.45 -18.87
C VAL A 138 -11.92 -0.34 -20.08
N VAL A 139 -11.17 -1.37 -20.49
CA VAL A 139 -11.52 -2.23 -21.63
C VAL A 139 -12.74 -3.12 -21.31
N PHE A 140 -12.80 -3.65 -20.09
CA PHE A 140 -13.84 -4.61 -19.68
C PHE A 140 -15.12 -3.94 -19.20
N MET A 141 -15.09 -2.72 -18.63
CA MET A 141 -16.31 -2.11 -18.09
C MET A 141 -17.34 -1.73 -19.13
N ASN A 142 -16.99 -1.52 -20.42
CA ASN A 142 -17.87 -1.24 -21.58
C ASN A 142 -19.13 -0.37 -21.34
N HIS A 143 -19.17 0.36 -20.23
CA HIS A 143 -20.21 1.28 -19.85
C HIS A 143 -19.92 2.60 -20.56
N PRO A 144 -20.94 3.38 -20.94
CA PRO A 144 -20.72 4.72 -21.47
C PRO A 144 -20.08 5.60 -20.38
N LEU A 145 -18.76 5.56 -20.30
CA LEU A 145 -17.97 6.43 -19.45
C LEU A 145 -18.26 7.86 -19.91
N LEU A 146 -18.60 8.73 -18.96
CA LEU A 146 -18.76 10.15 -19.25
C LEU A 146 -17.48 10.67 -19.91
N GLU A 147 -17.59 11.64 -20.82
CA GLU A 147 -16.41 12.17 -21.52
C GLU A 147 -15.31 12.64 -20.55
N ARG A 148 -15.71 13.13 -19.37
CA ARG A 148 -14.79 13.50 -18.27
C ARG A 148 -13.96 12.31 -17.75
N GLN A 149 -14.52 11.12 -17.66
CA GLN A 149 -13.81 9.91 -17.22
C GLN A 149 -12.83 9.40 -18.29
N LYS A 150 -13.11 9.62 -19.58
CA LYS A 150 -12.18 9.31 -20.67
C LYS A 150 -10.94 10.20 -20.60
N TRP A 151 -11.13 11.51 -20.43
CA TRP A 151 -10.03 12.47 -20.25
C TRP A 151 -9.25 12.22 -18.96
N ALA A 152 -9.94 11.93 -17.85
CA ALA A 152 -9.29 11.56 -16.59
C ALA A 152 -8.41 10.30 -16.74
N THR A 153 -8.90 9.29 -17.46
CA THR A 153 -8.13 8.06 -17.77
C THR A 153 -6.87 8.40 -18.56
N PHE A 154 -6.96 9.24 -19.58
CA PHE A 154 -5.80 9.67 -20.37
C PHE A 154 -4.74 10.40 -19.53
N ILE A 155 -5.15 11.30 -18.64
CA ILE A 155 -4.27 12.04 -17.72
C ILE A 155 -3.61 11.11 -16.68
N VAL A 156 -4.34 10.12 -16.15
CA VAL A 156 -3.77 9.10 -15.26
C VAL A 156 -2.74 8.27 -16.00
N PHE A 157 -3.04 7.87 -17.24
CA PHE A 157 -2.17 7.04 -18.05
C PHE A 157 -0.87 7.74 -18.41
N SER A 158 -0.94 9.01 -18.85
CA SER A 158 0.25 9.81 -19.14
C SER A 158 1.10 10.05 -17.91
N GLY A 159 0.49 10.37 -16.76
CA GLY A 159 1.18 10.55 -15.49
C GLY A 159 1.90 9.28 -15.02
N LEU A 160 1.25 8.11 -15.16
CA LEU A 160 1.84 6.82 -14.78
C LEU A 160 2.95 6.38 -15.74
N ILE A 161 2.84 6.68 -17.05
CA ILE A 161 3.91 6.42 -18.02
C ILE A 161 5.13 7.30 -17.71
N MET A 162 4.93 8.58 -17.42
CA MET A 162 6.02 9.47 -16.99
C MET A 162 6.72 8.94 -15.74
N ASP A 163 5.96 8.55 -14.70
CA ASP A 163 6.52 7.94 -13.48
C ASP A 163 7.33 6.66 -13.79
N ALA A 164 6.86 5.82 -14.72
CA ALA A 164 7.55 4.60 -15.12
C ALA A 164 8.85 4.89 -15.89
N VAL A 165 8.86 5.91 -16.75
CA VAL A 165 10.04 6.35 -17.50
C VAL A 165 11.06 7.00 -16.56
N ASP A 166 10.63 7.89 -15.67
CA ASP A 166 11.48 8.56 -14.69
C ASP A 166 12.10 7.56 -13.70
N SER A 167 11.34 6.56 -13.28
CA SER A 167 11.85 5.47 -12.44
C SER A 167 12.93 4.64 -13.14
N LYS A 168 12.84 4.44 -14.46
CA LYS A 168 13.89 3.77 -15.25
C LYS A 168 15.12 4.65 -15.46
N LEU A 169 14.92 5.96 -15.65
CA LEU A 169 16.00 6.93 -15.83
C LEU A 169 16.79 7.15 -14.54
N SER A 170 16.13 7.18 -13.38
CA SER A 170 16.78 7.29 -12.07
C SER A 170 17.71 6.10 -11.78
N LYS A 171 17.39 4.91 -12.30
CA LYS A 171 18.24 3.71 -12.21
C LYS A 171 19.52 3.78 -13.06
N LYS A 172 19.59 4.74 -14.00
CA LYS A 172 20.67 4.88 -14.98
C LYS A 172 21.66 6.01 -14.67
N LYS A 173 21.44 6.81 -13.61
CA LYS A 173 22.44 7.76 -13.12
C LYS A 173 23.48 7.00 -12.28
N PRO A 174 24.71 6.80 -12.75
CA PRO A 174 25.78 6.36 -11.86
C PRO A 174 25.94 7.41 -10.75
N HIS A 175 25.98 6.95 -9.50
CA HIS A 175 26.47 7.74 -8.39
C HIS A 175 27.83 8.30 -8.80
N HIS A 176 27.93 9.62 -8.86
CA HIS A 176 29.17 10.34 -9.07
C HIS A 176 29.47 11.18 -7.83
#